data_AF-A0A4R3JPI9-F1
#
_entry.id   AF-A0A4R3JPI9-F1
#
_cell.length_a   1.000
_cell.length_b   1.000
_cell.length_c   1.000
_cell.angle_alpha   90.00
_cell.angle_beta   90.00
_cell.angle_gamma   90.00
#
_symmetry.space_group_name_H-M   'P 1'
#
loop_
_entity.id
_entity.type
_entity.pdbx_description
1 polymer ?
#
loop_
_entity_poly.entity_id
_entity_poly.type
_entity_poly.pdbx_seq_one_letter_code
_entity_poly.pdbx_strand_id
1 'polypeptide(L)' 'MNKEGYKDPTADRAIAHAEHIPKHARQVLDLLEQAAGIAGFRIKSIEIQDRATKERFRRRG' A
#
# COMPACT_ATOMS: atom_id res chain seq x y z
N MET A 1 25.84 -14.74 -16.47
CA MET A 1 26.93 -13.92 -15.87
C MET A 1 27.14 -12.73 -16.80
N ASN A 2 26.98 -11.48 -16.35
CA ASN A 2 27.99 -10.68 -15.62
C ASN A 2 27.43 -9.92 -14.39
N LYS A 3 28.36 -9.47 -13.55
CA LYS A 3 28.28 -9.01 -12.14
C LYS A 3 27.16 -8.01 -11.79
N GLU A 4 26.46 -8.29 -10.68
CA GLU A 4 25.54 -7.39 -9.96
C GLU A 4 24.24 -6.98 -10.69
N GLY A 5 23.48 -7.96 -11.16
CA GLY A 5 22.15 -7.75 -11.77
C GLY A 5 21.00 -8.28 -10.93
N TYR A 6 20.78 -7.79 -9.71
CA TYR A 6 19.53 -8.08 -8.99
C TYR A 6 18.38 -7.30 -9.65
N LYS A 7 17.80 -7.90 -10.68
CA LYS A 7 16.54 -7.43 -11.24
C LYS A 7 15.44 -7.88 -10.28
N ASP A 8 15.18 -7.05 -9.29
CA ASP A 8 14.19 -7.28 -8.23
C ASP A 8 12.79 -7.42 -8.85
N PRO A 9 12.20 -8.64 -8.92
CA PRO A 9 10.91 -8.88 -9.55
C PRO A 9 9.74 -8.39 -8.69
N THR A 10 10.04 -7.82 -7.52
CA THR A 10 9.06 -7.40 -6.51
C THR A 10 8.40 -6.06 -6.86
N ALA A 11 9.04 -5.25 -7.73
CA ALA A 11 8.51 -3.95 -8.14
C ALA A 11 7.49 -4.06 -9.29
N ASP A 12 7.75 -4.90 -10.29
CA ASP A 12 6.87 -5.05 -11.47
C ASP A 12 5.51 -5.67 -11.12
N ARG A 13 5.45 -6.52 -10.08
CA ARG A 13 4.18 -7.14 -9.63
C ARG A 13 3.37 -6.27 -8.66
N ALA A 14 3.95 -5.21 -8.11
CA ALA A 14 3.26 -4.32 -7.16
C ALA A 14 2.41 -3.24 -7.85
N ILE A 15 2.71 -2.90 -9.11
CA ILE A 15 1.92 -1.95 -9.91
C ILE A 15 0.74 -2.67 -10.58
N ALA A 16 0.85 -3.96 -10.88
CA ALA A 16 -0.17 -4.75 -11.57
C ALA A 16 -1.34 -5.24 -10.68
N HIS A 17 -1.22 -5.19 -9.34
CA HIS A 17 -2.31 -5.62 -8.42
C HIS A 17 -3.11 -4.46 -7.81
N ALA A 18 -2.84 -3.21 -8.22
CA ALA A 18 -3.59 -2.03 -7.81
C ALA A 18 -4.98 -1.90 -8.47
N GLU A 19 -5.46 -2.94 -9.16
CA GLU A 19 -6.63 -2.81 -10.02
C GLU A 19 -7.99 -2.83 -9.30
N HIS A 20 -8.10 -3.07 -7.98
CA HIS A 20 -9.35 -2.70 -7.30
C HIS A 20 -9.23 -2.57 -5.77
N ILE A 21 -8.59 -1.49 -5.28
CA ILE A 21 -8.91 -1.03 -3.91
C ILE A 21 -10.22 -0.24 -4.00
N PRO A 22 -11.32 -0.65 -3.33
CA PRO A 22 -12.58 0.07 -3.35
C PRO A 22 -12.39 1.51 -2.86
N LYS A 23 -13.16 2.44 -3.45
CA LYS A 23 -13.05 3.88 -3.15
C LYS A 23 -13.07 4.18 -1.65
N HIS A 24 -13.96 3.52 -0.90
CA HIS A 24 -14.06 3.67 0.55
C HIS A 24 -12.76 3.29 1.27
N ALA A 25 -12.18 2.12 0.96
CA ALA A 25 -10.93 1.66 1.55
C ALA A 25 -9.77 2.62 1.22
N ARG A 26 -9.71 3.12 -0.02
CA ARG A 26 -8.72 4.12 -0.44
C ARG A 26 -8.84 5.43 0.35
N GLN A 27 -10.05 5.95 0.54
CA GLN A 27 -10.27 7.17 1.32
C GLN A 27 -9.80 7.03 2.77
N VAL A 28 -10.01 5.87 3.38
CA VAL A 28 -9.52 5.59 4.74
C VAL A 28 -7.99 5.60 4.77
N LEU A 29 -7.33 4.94 3.81
CA LEU A 29 -5.87 4.93 3.72
C LEU A 29 -5.28 6.33 3.54
N ASP A 30 -5.85 7.12 2.62
CA ASP A 30 -5.39 8.50 2.37
C ASP A 30 -5.58 9.41 3.60
N LEU A 31 -6.64 9.23 4.37
CA LEU A 31 -6.86 9.99 5.61
C LEU A 31 -5.82 9.64 6.68
N LEU A 32 -5.48 8.36 6.84
CA LEU A 32 -4.49 7.91 7.81
C LEU A 32 -3.08 8.40 7.46
N GLU A 33 -2.74 8.42 6.17
CA GLU A 33 -1.48 8.99 5.69
C GLU A 33 -1.40 10.50 5.92
N GLN A 34 -2.49 11.25 5.66
CA GLN A 34 -2.54 12.69 5.94
C GLN A 34 -2.40 12.99 7.43
N ALA A 35 -3.11 12.27 8.29
CA ALA A 35 -3.03 12.43 9.74
C ALA A 35 -1.61 12.17 10.26
N ALA A 36 -0.96 11.10 9.76
CA ALA A 36 0.43 10.81 10.09
C ALA A 36 1.37 11.94 9.63
N GLY A 37 1.18 12.44 8.40
CA GLY A 37 1.98 13.55 7.86
C GLY A 37 1.88 14.83 8.68
N ILE A 38 0.66 15.20 9.11
CA ILE A 38 0.42 16.36 9.99
C ILE A 38 1.15 16.18 11.33
N ALA A 39 1.17 14.96 11.86
CA ALA A 39 1.83 14.63 13.11
C ALA A 39 3.36 14.41 12.96
N GLY A 40 3.94 14.59 11.76
CA GLY A 40 5.37 14.42 11.51
C GLY A 40 5.83 12.96 11.37
N PHE A 41 4.91 12.03 11.15
CA PHE A 41 5.20 10.60 10.99
C PHE A 41 5.01 10.16 9.53
N ARG A 42 5.85 9.20 9.10
CA ARG A 42 5.67 8.48 7.84
C ARG A 42 5.19 7.06 8.11
N ILE A 43 4.08 6.67 7.49
CA ILE A 43 3.58 5.30 7.54
C ILE A 43 4.42 4.43 6.60
N LYS A 44 5.17 3.46 7.14
CA LYS A 44 5.94 2.50 6.34
C LYS A 44 5.04 1.43 5.69
N SER A 45 4.02 0.98 6.42
CA SER A 45 3.03 0.01 5.93
C SER A 45 1.76 0.16 6.76
N ILE A 46 0.62 0.05 6.08
CA ILE A 46 -0.69 0.04 6.72
C ILE A 46 -1.56 -1.04 6.09
N GLU A 47 -2.30 -1.75 6.93
CA GLU A 47 -3.30 -2.73 6.53
C GLU A 47 -4.63 -2.34 7.17
N ILE A 48 -5.68 -2.27 6.35
CA ILE A 48 -7.05 -2.07 6.81
C ILE A 48 -7.89 -3.28 6.43
N GLN A 49 -8.90 -3.60 7.25
CA GLN A 49 -9.87 -4.65 6.96
C GLN A 49 -11.26 -4.04 6.87
N ASP A 50 -11.96 -4.30 5.77
CA ASP A 50 -13.39 -4.00 5.67
C ASP A 50 -14.16 -4.92 6.63
N ARG A 51 -14.94 -4.35 7.54
CA ARG A 51 -15.64 -5.15 8.55
C ARG A 51 -16.81 -5.94 7.98
N ALA A 52 -17.41 -5.48 6.89
CA ALA A 52 -18.56 -6.08 6.23
C ALA A 52 -18.14 -7.23 5.31
N THR A 53 -17.13 -7.03 4.46
CA THR A 53 -16.65 -8.03 3.50
C THR A 53 -15.49 -8.89 4.03
N LYS A 54 -14.86 -8.47 5.13
CA LYS A 54 -13.63 -9.06 5.71
C LYS A 54 -12.39 -8.95 4.82
N GLU A 55 -12.48 -8.26 3.68
CA GLU A 55 -11.37 -8.03 2.77
C GLU A 55 -10.30 -7.14 3.40
N ARG A 56 -9.04 -7.42 3.06
CA ARG A 56 -7.87 -6.73 3.62
C ARG A 56 -7.17 -5.96 2.51
N PHE A 57 -6.92 -4.69 2.77
CA PHE A 57 -6.22 -3.81 1.84
C PHE A 57 -4.93 -3.33 2.49
N ARG A 58 -3.80 -3.53 1.81
CA ARG A 58 -2.49 -3.12 2.31
C ARG A 58 -1.87 -2.07 1.40
N ARG A 59 -1.40 -0.98 2.00
CA ARG A 59 -0.58 0.04 1.34
C ARG A 59 0.81 0.07 1.97
N ARG A 60 1.84 0.12 1.14
CA ARG A 60 3.23 0.35 1.54
C ARG A 60 3.59 1.76 1.10
N GLY A 61 4.18 2.54 2.02
CA GLY A 61 4.51 3.96 1.83
C GLY A 61 5.98 4.22 1.56
#